data_AF-A0A6N6KX60-F1
#
_entry.id   AF-A0A6N6KX60-F1
#
_cell.length_a   1.000
_cell.length_b   1.000
_cell.length_c   1.000
_cell.angle_alpha   90.00
_cell.angle_beta   90.00
_cell.angle_gamma   90.00
#
_symmetry.space_group_name_H-M   'P 1'
#
loop_
_entity.id
_entity.type
_entity.pdbx_description
1 polymer ?
#
loop_
_entity_poly.entity_id
_entity_poly.type
_entity_poly.pdbx_seq_one_letter_code
_entity_poly.pdbx_strand_id
1 'polypeptide(L)'
;MGTGVRIVYLHGVWVWAALLGLGGAAVVGALALIVQRDKWHRWSGALARTGLFFWISYIPLSMWAAQVNWNGLFLAEPRWRVAFVFALGGLVIQVGLRLVENLQISSVLNVFFFGALMYALNQAQEVMHPASPIFTSGSLRIQGFFIGLMLLTTLAAWQLTRWWYGKE
;
A
#
# COMPACT_ATOMS: atom_id res chain seq x y z
N MET A 1 -12.93 -24.96 -3.36
CA MET A 1 -11.53 -24.48 -3.41
C MET A 1 -11.34 -23.14 -4.15
N GLY A 2 -12.25 -22.72 -5.05
CA GLY A 2 -12.03 -21.48 -5.85
C GLY A 2 -12.26 -20.14 -5.15
N THR A 3 -13.12 -20.05 -4.13
CA THR A 3 -13.46 -18.76 -3.50
C THR A 3 -12.35 -18.21 -2.60
N GLY A 4 -11.68 -19.07 -1.81
CA GLY A 4 -10.57 -18.66 -0.93
C GLY A 4 -9.38 -18.10 -1.70
N VAL A 5 -9.05 -18.70 -2.85
CA VAL A 5 -7.96 -18.25 -3.74
C VAL A 5 -8.22 -16.87 -4.34
N ARG A 6 -9.48 -16.56 -4.70
CA ARG A 6 -9.85 -15.23 -5.22
C ARG A 6 -9.58 -14.12 -4.21
N ILE A 7 -9.87 -14.38 -2.93
CA ILE A 7 -9.62 -13.42 -1.84
C ILE A 7 -8.11 -13.22 -1.66
N VAL A 8 -7.31 -14.27 -1.77
CA VAL A 8 -5.84 -14.17 -1.72
C VAL A 8 -5.30 -13.31 -2.87
N TYR A 9 -5.82 -13.48 -4.09
CA TYR A 9 -5.44 -12.64 -5.23
C TYR A 9 -5.82 -11.19 -5.00
N LEU A 10 -7.05 -10.93 -4.55
CA LEU A 10 -7.52 -9.59 -4.25
C LEU A 10 -6.66 -8.92 -3.16
N HIS A 11 -6.35 -9.65 -2.09
CA HIS A 11 -5.45 -9.18 -1.03
C HIS A 11 -4.08 -8.80 -1.59
N GLY A 12 -3.48 -9.69 -2.39
CA GLY A 12 -2.17 -9.45 -2.99
C GLY A 12 -2.13 -8.19 -3.86
N VAL A 13 -3.09 -8.03 -4.78
CA VAL A 13 -3.13 -6.82 -5.63
C VAL A 13 -3.41 -5.54 -4.83
N TRP A 14 -4.17 -5.62 -3.73
CA TRP A 14 -4.42 -4.47 -2.85
C TRP A 14 -3.14 -4.00 -2.17
N VAL A 15 -2.33 -4.94 -1.66
CA VAL A 15 -1.02 -4.64 -1.06
C VAL A 15 -0.08 -4.02 -2.09
N TRP A 16 -0.02 -4.57 -3.31
CA TRP A 16 0.80 -3.99 -4.38
C TRP A 16 0.34 -2.59 -4.78
N ALA A 17 -0.96 -2.35 -4.90
CA ALA A 17 -1.48 -1.01 -5.18
C ALA A 17 -1.13 0.00 -4.08
N ALA A 18 -1.21 -0.42 -2.81
CA ALA A 18 -0.80 0.40 -1.67
C ALA A 18 0.69 0.73 -1.72
N LEU A 19 1.55 -0.27 -1.92
CA LEU A 19 3.01 -0.10 -1.99
C LEU A 19 3.43 0.76 -3.18
N LEU A 20 2.82 0.58 -4.35
CA LEU A 20 3.10 1.42 -5.52
C LEU A 20 2.65 2.88 -5.28
N GLY A 21 1.51 3.10 -4.62
CA GLY A 21 1.06 4.44 -4.26
C GLY A 21 1.99 5.13 -3.26
N LEU A 22 2.33 4.46 -2.16
CA LEU A 22 3.23 5.00 -1.13
C LEU A 22 4.66 5.17 -1.65
N GLY A 23 5.16 4.21 -2.42
CA GLY A 23 6.47 4.28 -3.06
C GLY A 23 6.53 5.38 -4.12
N GLY A 24 5.47 5.52 -4.93
CA GLY A 24 5.31 6.64 -5.85
C GLY A 24 5.31 7.99 -5.13
N ALA A 25 4.63 8.09 -3.98
CA ALA A 25 4.63 9.30 -3.17
C ALA A 25 6.03 9.65 -2.64
N ALA A 26 6.80 8.66 -2.21
CA ALA A 26 8.18 8.84 -1.77
C ALA A 26 9.08 9.30 -2.93
N VAL A 27 9.03 8.62 -4.07
CA VAL A 27 9.85 8.99 -5.25
C VAL A 27 9.50 10.41 -5.74
N VAL A 28 8.20 10.68 -5.92
CA VAL A 28 7.74 12.00 -6.36
C VAL A 28 8.03 13.08 -5.32
N GLY A 29 7.91 12.76 -4.03
CA GLY A 29 8.26 13.66 -2.93
C GLY A 29 9.74 14.01 -2.89
N ALA A 30 10.62 13.02 -3.06
CA ALA A 30 12.06 13.23 -3.17
C ALA A 30 12.40 14.11 -4.39
N LEU A 31 11.81 13.82 -5.55
CA LEU A 31 11.96 14.65 -6.75
C LEU A 31 11.46 16.08 -6.52
N ALA A 32 10.33 16.24 -5.82
CA ALA A 32 9.77 17.55 -5.49
C ALA A 32 10.71 18.39 -4.63
N LEU A 33 11.39 17.77 -3.64
CA LEU A 33 12.36 18.45 -2.78
C LEU A 33 13.61 18.92 -3.56
N ILE A 34 14.01 18.18 -4.59
CA ILE A 34 15.13 18.55 -5.46
C ILE A 34 14.73 19.66 -6.44
N VAL A 35 13.58 19.50 -7.10
CA VAL A 35 13.09 20.41 -8.14
C VAL A 35 12.43 21.68 -7.57
N GLN A 36 12.02 21.65 -6.30
CA GLN A 36 11.40 22.75 -5.56
C GLN A 36 10.17 23.33 -6.26
N ARG A 37 9.30 22.46 -6.78
CA ARG A 37 8.05 22.85 -7.45
C ARG A 37 6.83 22.26 -6.76
N ASP A 38 5.93 23.13 -6.33
CA ASP A 38 4.69 22.79 -5.60
C ASP A 38 3.86 21.70 -6.26
N LYS A 39 3.80 21.70 -7.59
CA LYS A 39 3.10 20.67 -8.38
C LYS A 39 3.51 19.26 -7.96
N TRP A 40 4.81 19.00 -7.81
CA TRP A 40 5.31 17.68 -7.46
C TRP A 40 5.03 17.33 -5.99
N HIS A 41 5.08 18.30 -5.09
CA HIS A 41 4.67 18.08 -3.70
C HIS A 41 3.19 17.67 -3.58
N ARG A 42 2.30 18.31 -4.36
CA ARG A 42 0.87 17.93 -4.42
C ARG A 42 0.66 16.53 -4.97
N TRP A 43 1.41 16.15 -6.01
CA TRP A 43 1.40 14.77 -6.52
C TRP A 43 1.87 13.76 -5.49
N SER A 44 2.92 14.07 -4.73
CA SER A 44 3.39 13.24 -3.62
C SER A 44 2.27 13.02 -2.58
N GLY A 45 1.60 14.10 -2.15
CA GLY A 45 0.47 14.01 -1.21
C GLY A 45 -0.71 13.18 -1.75
N ALA A 46 -1.11 13.39 -3.01
CA ALA A 46 -2.20 12.64 -3.64
C ALA A 46 -1.91 11.14 -3.75
N LEU A 47 -0.67 10.79 -4.11
CA LEU A 47 -0.20 9.40 -4.16
C LEU A 47 -0.16 8.79 -2.75
N ALA A 48 0.29 9.53 -1.74
CA ALA A 48 0.38 9.05 -0.37
C ALA A 48 -1.00 8.70 0.20
N ARG A 49 -2.00 9.58 0.01
CA ARG A 49 -3.38 9.33 0.46
C ARG A 49 -4.03 8.17 -0.28
N THR A 50 -3.75 8.03 -1.57
CA THR A 50 -4.20 6.87 -2.36
C THR A 50 -3.58 5.58 -1.83
N GLY A 51 -2.25 5.54 -1.71
CA GLY A 51 -1.52 4.39 -1.19
C GLY A 51 -2.01 4.00 0.21
N LEU A 52 -2.22 4.99 1.09
CA LEU A 52 -2.75 4.78 2.43
C LEU A 52 -4.19 4.25 2.43
N PHE A 53 -5.05 4.70 1.52
CA PHE A 53 -6.40 4.15 1.38
C PHE A 53 -6.37 2.64 1.07
N PHE A 54 -5.54 2.23 0.12
CA PHE A 54 -5.34 0.80 -0.16
C PHE A 54 -4.67 0.08 1.02
N TRP A 55 -3.72 0.73 1.70
CA TRP A 55 -3.04 0.19 2.88
C TRP A 55 -4.01 -0.10 4.04
N ILE A 56 -4.90 0.83 4.37
CA ILE A 56 -5.88 0.65 5.44
C ILE A 56 -6.92 -0.39 5.04
N SER A 57 -7.45 -0.30 3.82
CA SER A 57 -8.52 -1.19 3.36
C SER A 57 -8.07 -2.63 3.13
N TYR A 58 -6.77 -2.92 2.93
CA TYR A 58 -6.33 -4.31 2.84
C TYR A 58 -6.33 -5.04 4.19
N ILE A 59 -6.27 -4.36 5.33
CA ILE A 59 -6.24 -5.01 6.66
C ILE A 59 -7.49 -5.88 6.89
N PRO A 60 -8.74 -5.39 6.74
CA PRO A 60 -9.90 -6.26 6.86
C PRO A 60 -9.90 -7.37 5.80
N LEU A 61 -9.40 -7.08 4.59
CA LEU A 61 -9.26 -8.07 3.52
C LEU A 61 -8.23 -9.17 3.88
N SER A 62 -7.13 -8.83 4.56
CA SER A 62 -6.12 -9.80 5.00
C SER A 62 -6.66 -10.69 6.11
N MET A 63 -7.43 -10.13 7.04
CA MET A 63 -8.13 -10.89 8.07
C MET A 63 -9.14 -11.86 7.43
N TRP A 64 -9.90 -11.41 6.44
CA TRP A 64 -10.82 -12.26 5.71
C TRP A 64 -10.11 -13.38 4.95
N ALA A 65 -9.01 -13.07 4.26
CA ALA A 65 -8.17 -14.06 3.59
C ALA A 65 -7.65 -15.11 4.58
N ALA A 66 -7.21 -14.67 5.76
CA ALA A 66 -6.68 -15.56 6.79
C ALA A 66 -7.75 -16.51 7.35
N GLN A 67 -8.93 -15.96 7.65
CA GLN A 67 -10.05 -16.75 8.16
C GLN A 67 -10.50 -17.83 7.16
N VAL A 68 -10.62 -17.49 5.87
CA VAL A 68 -11.16 -18.42 4.87
C VAL A 68 -10.16 -19.51 4.45
N ASN A 69 -8.85 -19.22 4.48
CA ASN A 69 -7.83 -20.15 3.99
C ASN A 69 -7.09 -20.91 5.09
N TRP A 70 -6.93 -20.31 6.27
CA TRP A 70 -6.20 -20.91 7.40
C TRP A 70 -7.05 -21.11 8.66
N ASN A 71 -8.36 -20.80 8.60
CA ASN A 71 -9.31 -20.96 9.70
C ASN A 71 -8.86 -20.33 11.04
N GLY A 72 -8.09 -19.25 10.97
CA GLY A 72 -7.54 -18.59 12.14
C GLY A 72 -7.02 -17.17 11.85
N LEU A 73 -7.07 -16.33 12.88
CA LEU A 73 -6.54 -14.97 12.87
C LEU A 73 -5.34 -14.88 13.79
N PHE A 74 -4.13 -14.70 13.24
CA PHE A 74 -2.92 -14.51 14.04
C PHE A 74 -2.52 -13.04 14.08
N LEU A 75 -3.24 -12.25 14.88
CA LEU A 75 -2.98 -10.82 15.03
C LEU A 75 -1.64 -10.52 15.73
N ALA A 76 -1.00 -11.53 16.32
CA ALA A 76 0.34 -11.42 16.87
C ALA A 76 1.44 -11.56 15.81
N GLU A 77 1.11 -11.87 14.56
CA GLU A 77 2.09 -11.97 13.48
C GLU A 77 2.85 -10.65 13.31
N PRO A 78 4.21 -10.67 13.26
CA PRO A 78 5.00 -9.46 13.11
C PRO A 78 4.56 -8.59 11.92
N ARG A 79 4.26 -9.22 10.78
CA ARG A 79 3.79 -8.50 9.59
C ARG A 79 2.42 -7.87 9.76
N TRP A 80 1.49 -8.52 10.46
CA TRP A 80 0.19 -7.94 10.78
C TRP A 80 0.33 -6.72 11.68
N ARG A 81 1.23 -6.77 12.67
CA ARG A 81 1.53 -5.62 13.54
C ARG A 81 2.12 -4.45 12.75
N VAL A 82 3.07 -4.72 11.85
CA VAL A 82 3.61 -3.69 10.95
C VAL A 82 2.49 -3.07 10.10
N ALA A 83 1.65 -3.89 9.46
CA ALA A 83 0.50 -3.44 8.70
C ALA A 83 -0.37 -2.45 9.48
N PHE A 84 -0.77 -2.85 10.69
CA PHE A 84 -1.66 -2.10 11.55
C PHE A 84 -1.04 -0.80 12.08
N VAL A 85 0.21 -0.85 12.57
CA VAL A 85 0.93 0.32 13.08
C VAL A 85 1.11 1.36 11.97
N PHE A 86 1.50 0.94 10.76
CA PHE A 86 1.66 1.87 9.63
C PHE A 86 0.33 2.38 9.09
N ALA A 87 -0.76 1.63 9.21
CA ALA A 87 -2.10 2.14 8.89
C ALA A 87 -2.51 3.29 9.83
N LEU A 88 -2.36 3.10 11.14
CA LEU A 88 -2.67 4.14 12.13
C LEU A 88 -1.71 5.33 12.02
N GLY A 89 -0.41 5.08 12.01
CA GLY A 89 0.61 6.12 11.90
C GLY A 89 0.48 6.92 10.61
N GLY A 90 0.23 6.24 9.48
CA GLY A 90 0.00 6.88 8.19
C GLY A 90 -1.24 7.76 8.21
N LEU A 91 -2.34 7.30 8.81
CA LEU A 91 -3.57 8.10 8.96
C LEU A 91 -3.32 9.37 9.77
N VAL A 92 -2.67 9.24 10.93
CA VAL A 92 -2.33 10.39 11.78
C VAL A 92 -1.43 11.38 11.04
N ILE A 93 -0.40 10.89 10.36
CA ILE A 93 0.50 11.74 9.55
C ILE A 93 -0.26 12.47 8.45
N GLN A 94 -1.09 11.77 7.66
CA GLN A 94 -1.81 12.39 6.54
C GLN A 94 -2.87 13.39 7.01
N VAL A 95 -3.52 13.14 8.14
CA VAL A 95 -4.43 14.12 8.77
C VAL A 95 -3.64 15.34 9.27
N GLY A 96 -2.55 15.13 10.00
CA GLY A 96 -1.70 16.21 10.50
C GLY A 96 -1.13 17.08 9.38
N LEU A 97 -0.65 16.47 8.30
CA LEU A 97 -0.15 17.19 7.12
C LEU A 97 -1.22 18.06 6.46
N ARG A 98 -2.47 17.59 6.45
CA ARG A 98 -3.58 18.38 5.92
C ARG A 98 -3.90 19.60 6.78
N LEU A 99 -3.65 19.53 8.08
CA LEU A 99 -3.85 20.67 9.01
C LEU A 99 -2.69 21.66 8.96
N VAL A 100 -1.47 21.19 8.72
CA VAL A 100 -0.27 22.05 8.65
C VAL A 100 -0.13 22.78 7.32
N GLU A 101 -0.72 22.24 6.24
CA GLU A 101 -0.75 22.82 4.89
C GLU A 101 0.65 23.14 4.30
N ASN A 102 1.71 22.46 4.79
CA ASN A 102 3.07 22.62 4.28
C ASN A 102 3.45 21.49 3.31
N LEU A 103 3.59 21.86 2.03
CA LEU A 103 3.88 20.95 0.92
C LEU A 103 5.25 20.25 1.03
N GLN A 104 6.27 20.95 1.54
CA GLN A 104 7.61 20.38 1.68
C GLN A 104 7.65 19.34 2.80
N ILE A 105 7.08 19.68 3.98
CA ILE A 105 6.99 18.75 5.11
C ILE A 105 6.22 17.49 4.70
N SER A 106 5.14 17.65 3.92
CA SER A 106 4.38 16.52 3.37
C SER A 106 5.26 15.57 2.55
N SER A 107 6.08 16.10 1.64
CA SER A 107 6.98 15.28 0.82
C SER A 107 8.09 14.62 1.63
N VAL A 108 8.67 15.33 2.61
CA VAL A 108 9.67 14.76 3.53
C VAL A 108 9.06 13.58 4.29
N LEU A 109 7.89 13.77 4.91
CA LEU A 109 7.25 12.71 5.68
C LEU A 109 6.83 11.53 4.80
N ASN A 110 6.38 11.75 3.56
CA ASN A 110 6.05 10.64 2.64
C ASN A 110 7.29 9.78 2.31
N VAL A 111 8.45 10.41 2.08
CA VAL A 111 9.72 9.70 1.84
C VAL A 111 10.10 8.86 3.05
N PHE A 112 10.13 9.47 4.25
CA PHE A 112 10.50 8.77 5.47
C PHE A 112 9.50 7.68 5.85
N PHE A 113 8.20 7.93 5.68
CA PHE A 113 7.15 6.96 5.96
C PHE A 113 7.31 5.70 5.12
N PHE A 114 7.49 5.85 3.80
CA PHE A 114 7.70 4.69 2.93
C PHE A 114 9.02 3.97 3.23
N GLY A 115 10.10 4.70 3.48
CA GLY A 115 11.38 4.10 3.87
C GLY A 115 11.28 3.28 5.16
N ALA A 116 10.63 3.84 6.18
CA ALA A 116 10.37 3.15 7.44
C ALA A 116 9.46 1.91 7.25
N LEU A 117 8.43 2.02 6.40
CA LEU A 117 7.55 0.90 6.07
C LEU A 117 8.33 -0.23 5.43
N MET A 118 9.13 0.07 4.41
CA MET A 118 9.94 -0.94 3.73
C MET A 118 10.96 -1.58 4.66
N TYR A 119 11.62 -0.78 5.51
CA TYR A 119 12.52 -1.31 6.53
C TYR A 119 11.79 -2.28 7.47
N ALA A 120 10.63 -1.87 8.03
CA ALA A 120 9.85 -2.70 8.94
C ALA A 120 9.33 -3.99 8.28
N LEU A 121 8.87 -3.93 7.02
CA LEU A 121 8.41 -5.10 6.27
C LEU A 121 9.55 -6.11 6.02
N ASN A 122 10.76 -5.64 5.72
CA ASN A 122 11.92 -6.51 5.51
C ASN A 122 12.39 -7.21 6.80
N GLN A 123 12.15 -6.62 7.96
CA GLN A 123 12.49 -7.22 9.26
C GLN A 123 11.39 -8.16 9.78
N ALA A 124 10.17 -8.06 9.25
CA ALA A 124 9.03 -8.81 9.75
C ALA A 124 8.99 -10.23 9.17
N GLN A 125 9.14 -11.23 10.04
CA GLN A 125 9.09 -12.65 9.68
C GLN A 125 7.71 -13.06 9.14
N GLU A 126 7.70 -13.96 8.16
CA GLU A 126 6.51 -14.64 7.64
C GLU A 126 6.30 -15.91 8.47
N VAL A 127 5.18 -16.01 9.20
CA VAL A 127 4.90 -17.15 10.08
C VAL A 127 3.85 -18.05 9.46
N MET A 128 2.70 -17.49 9.07
CA MET A 128 1.56 -18.29 8.61
C MET A 128 1.41 -18.40 7.10
N HIS A 129 2.22 -17.68 6.32
CA HIS A 129 2.06 -17.63 4.86
C HIS A 129 3.39 -17.97 4.17
N PRO A 130 3.38 -18.84 3.14
CA PRO A 130 4.56 -19.05 2.31
C PRO A 130 4.87 -17.82 1.46
N ALA A 131 6.15 -17.62 1.15
CA ALA A 131 6.62 -16.54 0.29
C ALA A 131 5.96 -16.62 -1.10
N SER A 132 5.11 -15.63 -1.39
CA SER A 132 4.52 -15.33 -2.69
C SER A 132 4.05 -16.54 -3.55
N PRO A 133 2.95 -17.22 -3.16
CA PRO A 133 2.48 -18.43 -3.83
C PRO A 133 2.04 -18.23 -5.29
N ILE A 134 1.78 -16.98 -5.70
CA ILE A 134 1.29 -16.66 -7.05
C ILE A 134 2.44 -16.72 -8.06
N PHE A 135 3.55 -16.03 -7.75
CA PHE A 135 4.72 -15.99 -8.63
C PHE A 135 5.48 -17.31 -8.64
N THR A 136 5.34 -18.14 -7.60
CA THR A 136 5.94 -19.48 -7.52
C THR A 136 5.04 -20.62 -8.01
N SER A 137 3.80 -20.33 -8.43
CA SER A 137 2.80 -21.34 -8.82
C SER A 137 3.11 -22.16 -10.09
N GLY A 138 4.14 -21.81 -10.86
CA GLY A 138 4.49 -22.46 -12.15
C GLY A 138 3.45 -22.30 -13.26
N SER A 139 2.32 -21.61 -13.02
CA SER A 139 1.21 -21.48 -13.96
C SER A 139 1.11 -20.08 -14.55
N LEU A 140 1.38 -19.96 -15.85
CA LEU A 140 1.26 -18.70 -16.59
C LEU A 140 -0.17 -18.12 -16.55
N ARG A 141 -1.20 -18.97 -16.46
CA ARG A 141 -2.60 -18.51 -16.35
C ARG A 141 -2.85 -17.80 -15.03
N ILE A 142 -2.33 -18.34 -13.92
CA ILE A 142 -2.48 -17.73 -12.59
C ILE A 142 -1.72 -16.41 -12.52
N GLN A 143 -0.46 -16.43 -12.96
CA GLN A 143 0.38 -15.23 -13.00
C GLN A 143 -0.21 -14.14 -13.90
N GLY A 144 -0.64 -14.50 -15.11
CA GLY A 144 -1.27 -13.57 -16.05
C GLY A 144 -2.57 -12.97 -15.52
N PHE A 145 -3.42 -13.79 -14.88
CA PHE A 145 -4.63 -13.29 -14.24
C PHE A 145 -4.33 -12.30 -13.11
N PHE A 146 -3.36 -12.63 -12.24
CA PHE A 146 -2.96 -11.75 -11.15
C PHE A 146 -2.36 -10.43 -11.67
N ILE A 147 -1.51 -10.48 -12.69
CA ILE A 147 -0.95 -9.28 -13.32
C ILE A 147 -2.04 -8.42 -13.93
N GLY A 148 -2.99 -9.02 -14.66
CA GLY A 148 -4.14 -8.29 -15.21
C GLY A 148 -4.96 -7.60 -14.11
N LEU A 149 -5.25 -8.31 -13.02
CA LEU A 149 -5.96 -7.75 -11.87
C LEU A 149 -5.16 -6.64 -11.18
N MET A 150 -3.84 -6.80 -11.05
CA MET A 150 -2.94 -5.80 -10.50
C MET A 150 -2.97 -4.53 -11.35
N LEU A 151 -2.86 -4.64 -12.68
CA LEU A 151 -2.92 -3.50 -13.59
C LEU A 151 -4.24 -2.73 -13.46
N LEU A 152 -5.37 -3.44 -13.41
CA LEU A 152 -6.70 -2.81 -13.21
C LEU A 152 -6.80 -2.10 -11.86
N THR A 153 -6.26 -2.71 -10.80
CA THR A 153 -6.27 -2.14 -9.45
C THR A 153 -5.36 -0.92 -9.37
N THR A 154 -4.17 -0.96 -9.97
CA THR A 154 -3.27 0.20 -10.07
C THR A 154 -3.87 1.31 -10.94
N LEU A 155 -4.62 0.98 -12.00
CA LEU A 155 -5.36 1.97 -12.78
C LEU A 155 -6.47 2.63 -11.95
N ALA A 156 -7.18 1.86 -11.11
CA ALA A 156 -8.14 2.42 -10.16
C ALA A 156 -7.45 3.33 -9.12
N ALA A 157 -6.29 2.91 -8.60
CA ALA A 157 -5.47 3.73 -7.70
C ALA A 157 -5.01 5.04 -8.39
N TRP A 158 -4.63 4.97 -9.67
CA TRP A 158 -4.27 6.16 -10.44
C TRP A 158 -5.45 7.13 -10.58
N GLN A 159 -6.66 6.64 -10.88
CA GLN A 159 -7.86 7.48 -10.94
C GLN A 159 -8.16 8.15 -9.59
N LEU A 160 -8.02 7.40 -8.49
CA LEU A 160 -8.17 7.97 -7.14
C LEU A 160 -7.09 9.02 -6.84
N THR A 161 -5.85 8.79 -7.28
CA THR A 161 -4.76 9.77 -7.16
C THR A 161 -5.09 11.06 -7.90
N ARG A 162 -5.60 10.96 -9.14
CA ARG A 162 -6.03 12.12 -9.92
C ARG A 162 -7.13 12.92 -9.22
N TRP A 163 -8.07 12.22 -8.59
CA TRP A 163 -9.13 12.85 -7.82
C TRP A 163 -8.59 13.59 -6.58
N TRP A 164 -7.67 12.98 -5.84
CA TRP A 164 -7.01 13.66 -4.71
C TRP A 164 -6.21 14.87 -5.16
N TYR A 165 -5.44 14.74 -6.25
CA TYR A 165 -4.64 15.83 -6.80
C TYR A 165 -5.50 17.05 -7.17
N GLY A 166 -6.73 16.85 -7.65
CA GLY A 166 -7.67 17.95 -7.93
C GLY A 166 -8.17 18.69 -6.68
N LYS A 167 -7.89 18.18 -5.48
CA LYS A 167 -8.25 18.77 -4.19
C LYS A 167 -7.06 19.39 -3.44
N GLU A 168 -5.85 19.30 -4.00
CA GLU A 168 -4.62 19.92 -3.49
C GLU A 168 -4.38 21.30 -4.11
#